data_AF-A0A011VV19-F1
#
_entry.id   AF-A0A011VV19-F1
#
_cell.length_a   1.000
_cell.length_b   1.000
_cell.length_c   1.000
_cell.angle_alpha   90.00
_cell.angle_beta   90.00
_cell.angle_gamma   90.00
#
_symmetry.space_group_name_H-M   'P 1'
#
loop_
_entity.id
_entity.type
_entity.pdbx_description
1 polymer ?
#
loop_
_entity_poly.entity_id
_entity_poly.type
_entity_poly.pdbx_seq_one_letter_code
_entity_poly.pdbx_strand_id
1 'polypeptide(L)'
;MDVLYSVTGGADTFSANKASDGAMSVITGEINGIPYVLDYYNEYTENIDSSLALFFDMKIDTDGGNLILTDPVGDVIWQQHLSCLRDNDFDNNTYRNNIPMKRLYSGNAESYAELYNELWQKAMENSIIDFADNDASILKARILRQCEMCGTVTKAAGPPVKIETPYTDSYSL
;
A
#
# COMPACT_ATOMS: atom_id res chain seq x y z
N MET A 1 -1.26 6.94 -1.87
CA MET A 1 -0.92 7.26 -3.27
C MET A 1 0.58 7.41 -3.50
N ASP A 2 1.34 8.03 -2.59
CA ASP A 2 2.80 8.18 -2.75
C ASP A 2 3.56 6.85 -2.87
N VAL A 3 3.29 5.89 -1.98
CA VAL A 3 3.88 4.54 -2.06
C VAL A 3 3.57 3.90 -3.40
N LEU A 4 2.30 3.95 -3.82
CA LEU A 4 1.84 3.40 -5.10
C LEU A 4 2.56 4.04 -6.30
N TYR A 5 2.72 5.36 -6.31
CA TYR A 5 3.50 6.08 -7.33
C TYR A 5 4.96 5.60 -7.37
N SER A 6 5.57 5.42 -6.21
CA SER A 6 6.98 5.04 -6.11
C SER A 6 7.22 3.61 -6.57
N VAL A 7 6.37 2.65 -6.17
CA VAL A 7 6.53 1.23 -6.55
C VAL A 7 6.21 0.96 -8.02
N THR A 8 5.36 1.79 -8.64
CA THR A 8 5.05 1.70 -10.07
C THR A 8 6.04 2.47 -10.95
N GLY A 9 7.04 3.13 -10.36
CA GLY A 9 8.04 3.92 -11.08
C GLY A 9 7.50 5.24 -11.65
N GLY A 10 6.41 5.75 -11.09
CA GLY A 10 5.68 6.93 -11.57
C GLY A 10 4.26 6.57 -12.04
N ALA A 11 3.53 7.56 -12.54
CA ALA A 11 2.13 7.36 -12.94
C ALA A 11 1.77 8.24 -14.13
N ASP A 12 2.42 8.09 -15.28
CA ASP A 12 2.14 8.89 -16.47
C ASP A 12 0.69 8.74 -16.94
N THR A 13 0.13 7.53 -16.80
CA THR A 13 -1.30 7.28 -16.96
C THR A 13 -1.90 6.74 -15.66
N PHE A 14 -3.12 7.19 -15.35
CA PHE A 14 -3.84 6.78 -14.15
C PHE A 14 -5.35 6.84 -14.39
N SER A 15 -6.07 5.78 -14.03
CA SER A 15 -7.53 5.74 -14.07
C SER A 15 -8.07 5.06 -12.81
N ALA A 16 -9.25 5.48 -12.37
CA ALA A 16 -9.94 4.87 -11.23
C ALA A 16 -11.44 4.83 -11.51
N ASN A 17 -12.06 3.68 -11.25
CA ASN A 17 -13.49 3.43 -11.42
C ASN A 17 -14.01 2.67 -10.21
N LYS A 18 -15.18 3.06 -9.71
CA LYS A 18 -15.84 2.35 -8.61
C LYS A 18 -16.37 1.01 -9.11
N ALA A 19 -15.97 -0.07 -8.45
CA ALA A 19 -16.42 -1.42 -8.75
C ALA A 19 -17.53 -1.89 -7.78
N SER A 20 -17.48 -1.45 -6.52
CA SER A 20 -18.54 -1.74 -5.54
C SER A 20 -18.69 -0.65 -4.47
N ASP A 21 -19.89 -0.60 -3.89
CA ASP A 21 -20.23 0.23 -2.73
C ASP A 21 -20.08 -0.58 -1.42
N GLY A 22 -19.92 0.15 -0.31
CA GLY A 22 -19.81 -0.40 1.05
C GLY A 22 -18.94 0.50 1.93
N ALA A 23 -18.80 0.11 3.20
CA ALA A 23 -17.88 0.78 4.14
C ALA A 23 -16.45 0.81 3.60
N MET A 24 -15.99 -0.33 3.06
CA MET A 24 -14.90 -0.39 2.10
C MET A 24 -15.45 -0.44 0.68
N SER A 25 -15.28 0.65 -0.05
CA SER A 25 -15.57 0.71 -1.48
C SER A 25 -14.43 0.08 -2.27
N VAL A 26 -14.73 -0.76 -3.25
CA VAL A 26 -13.70 -1.32 -4.15
C VAL A 26 -13.54 -0.39 -5.34
N ILE A 27 -12.31 0.05 -5.58
CA ILE A 27 -11.91 0.89 -6.71
C ILE A 27 -10.97 0.08 -7.59
N THR A 28 -11.21 0.10 -8.90
CA THR A 28 -10.39 -0.60 -9.89
C THR A 28 -9.87 0.38 -10.91
N GLY A 29 -8.75 0.06 -11.55
CA GLY A 29 -8.19 0.94 -12.57
C GLY A 29 -6.85 0.45 -13.08
N GLU A 30 -6.11 1.38 -13.67
CA GLU A 30 -4.79 1.11 -14.25
C GLU A 30 -3.81 2.23 -13.96
N ILE A 31 -2.56 1.87 -13.73
CA ILE A 31 -1.41 2.79 -13.61
C ILE A 31 -0.36 2.35 -14.62
N ASN A 32 -0.04 3.18 -15.61
CA ASN A 32 0.90 2.83 -16.69
C ASN A 32 0.56 1.47 -17.37
N GLY A 33 -0.74 1.14 -17.48
CA GLY A 33 -1.22 -0.14 -18.04
C GLY A 33 -1.15 -1.33 -17.07
N ILE A 34 -0.72 -1.13 -15.82
CA ILE A 34 -0.76 -2.15 -14.77
C ILE A 34 -2.11 -2.06 -14.05
N PRO A 35 -2.95 -3.11 -14.09
CA PRO A 35 -4.23 -3.10 -13.42
C PRO A 35 -4.05 -3.12 -11.90
N TYR A 36 -4.93 -2.43 -11.18
CA TYR A 36 -4.95 -2.45 -9.73
C TYR A 36 -6.37 -2.57 -9.18
N VAL A 37 -6.44 -3.05 -7.94
CA VAL A 37 -7.63 -3.03 -7.08
C VAL A 37 -7.25 -2.32 -5.79
N LEU A 38 -8.11 -1.42 -5.33
CA LEU A 38 -7.93 -0.62 -4.13
C LEU A 38 -9.20 -0.72 -3.29
N ASP A 39 -9.06 -1.32 -2.11
CA ASP A 39 -10.09 -1.27 -1.08
C ASP A 39 -9.97 0.05 -0.32
N TYR A 40 -10.96 0.92 -0.51
CA TYR A 40 -10.95 2.29 -0.03
C TYR A 40 -12.03 2.52 1.02
N TYR A 41 -11.60 2.83 2.24
CA TYR A 41 -12.51 3.18 3.33
C TYR A 41 -13.07 4.60 3.14
N ASN A 42 -14.39 4.72 2.93
CA ASN A 42 -15.04 5.99 2.59
C ASN A 42 -16.09 6.44 3.63
N GLU A 43 -15.83 6.16 4.90
CA GLU A 43 -16.70 6.54 6.01
C GLU A 43 -15.97 7.43 7.02
N TYR A 44 -16.70 8.29 7.74
CA TYR A 44 -16.14 9.17 8.76
C TYR A 44 -17.09 9.36 9.94
N THR A 45 -16.56 9.62 11.14
CA THR A 45 -17.36 10.06 12.30
C THR A 45 -17.15 11.55 12.58
N GLU A 46 -17.90 12.13 13.54
CA GLU A 46 -17.67 13.49 14.05
C GLU A 46 -16.20 13.72 14.46
N ASN A 47 -15.55 12.70 15.02
CA ASN A 47 -14.11 12.70 15.26
C ASN A 47 -13.42 11.94 14.11
N ILE A 48 -13.09 12.69 13.06
CA ILE A 48 -12.52 12.14 11.82
C ILE A 48 -11.26 11.32 12.10
N ASP A 49 -10.45 11.74 13.07
CA ASP A 49 -9.18 11.09 13.42
C ASP A 49 -9.38 9.76 14.17
N SER A 50 -10.49 9.58 14.90
CA SER A 50 -10.77 8.32 15.60
C SER A 50 -11.32 7.21 14.70
N SER A 51 -11.47 7.48 13.40
CA SER A 51 -12.08 6.57 12.42
C SER A 51 -11.07 6.08 11.38
N LEU A 52 -9.77 6.25 11.63
CA LEU A 52 -8.69 5.74 10.80
C LEU A 52 -8.65 4.21 10.91
N ALA A 53 -9.59 3.56 10.23
CA ALA A 53 -9.80 2.11 10.30
C ALA A 53 -8.70 1.32 9.59
N LEU A 54 -7.79 1.95 8.82
CA LEU A 54 -6.68 1.25 8.19
C LEU A 54 -5.49 2.16 7.84
N PHE A 55 -4.32 1.78 8.35
CA PHE A 55 -3.02 2.11 7.81
C PHE A 55 -2.71 1.08 6.71
N PHE A 56 -2.64 1.54 5.47
CA PHE A 56 -2.68 0.69 4.25
C PHE A 56 -1.73 -0.52 4.27
N ASP A 57 -2.16 -1.61 3.64
CA ASP A 57 -1.30 -2.68 3.15
C ASP A 57 -1.16 -2.61 1.62
N MET A 58 -0.25 -3.39 1.05
CA MET A 58 -0.08 -3.46 -0.39
C MET A 58 0.43 -4.84 -0.82
N LYS A 59 -0.08 -5.32 -1.95
CA LYS A 59 0.41 -6.51 -2.65
C LYS A 59 0.66 -6.20 -4.12
N ILE A 60 1.86 -6.53 -4.60
CA ILE A 60 2.26 -6.42 -6.00
C ILE A 60 2.49 -7.83 -6.52
N ASP A 61 1.70 -8.20 -7.52
CA ASP A 61 1.75 -9.53 -8.12
C ASP A 61 2.57 -9.50 -9.42
N THR A 62 3.45 -10.49 -9.57
CA THR A 62 4.29 -10.70 -10.75
C THR A 62 4.27 -12.16 -11.15
N ASP A 63 4.76 -12.49 -12.34
CA ASP A 63 4.85 -13.89 -12.79
C ASP A 63 5.69 -14.76 -11.82
N GLY A 64 6.72 -14.17 -11.18
CA GLY A 64 7.62 -14.88 -10.28
C GLY A 64 7.14 -15.01 -8.84
N GLY A 65 6.14 -14.23 -8.43
CA GLY A 65 5.71 -14.16 -7.05
C GLY A 65 5.09 -12.82 -6.68
N ASN A 66 4.86 -12.65 -5.38
CA ASN A 66 4.17 -11.50 -4.81
C ASN A 66 5.09 -10.77 -3.84
N LEU A 67 5.14 -9.45 -3.96
CA LEU A 67 5.74 -8.56 -2.97
C LEU A 67 4.63 -8.00 -2.09
N ILE A 68 4.73 -8.19 -0.78
CA ILE A 68 3.69 -7.85 0.18
C ILE A 68 4.27 -6.89 1.22
N LEU A 69 3.58 -5.78 1.45
CA LEU A 69 3.78 -4.87 2.58
C LEU A 69 2.58 -5.05 3.52
N THR A 70 2.82 -5.48 4.76
CA THR A 70 1.73 -5.85 5.68
C THR A 70 1.00 -4.66 6.31
N ASP A 71 1.74 -3.56 6.51
CA ASP A 71 1.27 -2.27 7.03
C ASP A 71 2.41 -1.23 6.80
N PRO A 72 2.21 0.07 7.06
CA PRO A 72 3.20 1.10 6.71
C PRO A 72 4.53 1.01 7.44
N VAL A 73 4.61 0.30 8.57
CA VAL A 73 5.86 0.03 9.31
C VAL A 73 6.12 -1.47 9.48
N GLY A 74 5.38 -2.27 8.72
CA GLY A 74 5.32 -3.71 8.85
C GLY A 74 6.41 -4.44 8.09
N ASP A 75 6.18 -5.73 7.93
CA ASP A 75 7.08 -6.58 7.17
C ASP A 75 6.95 -6.32 5.67
N VAL A 76 8.09 -6.40 4.98
CA VAL A 76 8.11 -6.57 3.52
C VAL A 76 8.46 -8.02 3.23
N ILE A 77 7.54 -8.73 2.56
CA ILE A 77 7.62 -10.17 2.31
C ILE A 77 7.64 -10.41 0.81
N TRP A 78 8.61 -11.21 0.36
CA TRP A 78 8.59 -11.82 -0.97
C TRP A 78 8.06 -13.24 -0.86
N GLN A 79 6.99 -13.53 -1.58
CA GLN A 79 6.39 -14.86 -1.68
C GLN A 79 6.52 -15.38 -3.11
N GLN A 80 7.36 -16.38 -3.32
CA GLN A 80 7.62 -16.94 -4.64
C GLN A 80 6.43 -17.78 -5.13
N HIS A 81 6.07 -17.65 -6.41
CA HIS A 81 5.13 -18.57 -7.05
C HIS A 81 5.77 -19.94 -7.25
N LEU A 82 5.01 -20.99 -6.95
CA LEU A 82 5.43 -22.34 -7.28
C LEU A 82 5.30 -22.55 -8.80
N SER A 83 6.44 -22.61 -9.49
CA SER A 83 6.48 -23.04 -10.89
C SER A 83 6.98 -24.48 -10.96
N CYS A 84 6.13 -25.37 -11.49
CA CYS A 84 6.47 -26.76 -11.79
C CYS A 84 6.27 -26.97 -13.29
N LEU A 85 7.35 -27.22 -14.02
CA LEU A 85 7.28 -27.68 -15.40
C LEU A 85 6.97 -29.18 -15.38
N ARG A 86 5.88 -29.55 -16.04
CA ARG A 86 5.20 -30.86 -15.95
C ARG A 86 6.06 -32.08 -16.35
N ASP A 87 7.18 -31.86 -17.04
CA ASP A 87 7.92 -32.92 -17.77
C ASP A 87 9.36 -33.16 -17.30
N ASN A 88 9.84 -32.49 -16.25
CA ASN A 88 11.14 -32.83 -15.68
C ASN A 88 10.94 -33.33 -14.26
N ASP A 89 11.46 -34.54 -14.03
CA ASP A 89 11.52 -35.22 -12.75
C ASP A 89 11.63 -34.25 -11.56
N PHE A 90 10.97 -34.62 -10.47
CA PHE A 90 11.20 -34.07 -9.13
C PHE A 90 12.64 -34.35 -8.63
N ASP A 91 13.65 -34.27 -9.50
CA ASP A 91 15.04 -34.56 -9.23
C ASP A 91 15.74 -33.31 -8.61
N ASN A 92 15.36 -33.11 -7.36
CA ASN A 92 16.19 -33.03 -6.16
C ASN A 92 17.23 -31.94 -5.88
N ASN A 93 17.44 -30.89 -6.69
CA ASN A 93 18.27 -29.75 -6.22
C ASN A 93 17.64 -28.36 -6.38
N THR A 94 16.84 -28.15 -7.42
CA THR A 94 16.26 -26.82 -7.71
C THR A 94 15.16 -26.45 -6.72
N TYR A 95 14.34 -27.41 -6.29
CA TYR A 95 13.23 -27.18 -5.35
C TYR A 95 13.65 -27.13 -3.88
N ARG A 96 14.69 -27.88 -3.49
CA ARG A 96 15.18 -27.92 -2.09
C ARG A 96 15.73 -26.58 -1.61
N ASN A 97 16.21 -25.75 -2.53
CA ASN A 97 16.84 -24.47 -2.23
C ASN A 97 15.91 -23.27 -2.49
N ASN A 98 14.70 -23.48 -3.03
CA ASN A 98 13.73 -22.41 -3.20
C ASN A 98 13.09 -22.10 -1.84
N ILE A 99 13.28 -20.88 -1.36
CA ILE A 99 12.62 -20.40 -0.15
C ILE A 99 11.27 -19.83 -0.59
N PRO A 100 10.14 -20.49 -0.29
CA PRO A 100 8.82 -20.09 -0.79
C PRO A 100 8.40 -18.71 -0.28
N MET A 101 8.91 -18.32 0.88
CA MET A 101 8.63 -17.02 1.49
C MET A 101 9.89 -16.48 2.16
N LYS A 102 10.28 -15.28 1.77
CA LYS A 102 11.41 -14.56 2.36
C LYS A 102 10.93 -13.21 2.89
N ARG A 103 11.12 -12.98 4.19
CA ARG A 103 11.01 -11.63 4.75
C ARG A 103 12.22 -10.81 4.28
N LEU A 104 11.97 -9.78 3.49
CA LEU A 104 12.99 -8.85 2.97
C LEU A 104 13.29 -7.73 3.96
N TYR A 105 12.27 -7.30 4.70
CA TYR A 105 12.37 -6.31 5.77
C TYR A 105 11.48 -6.74 6.93
N SER A 106 11.95 -6.55 8.15
CA SER A 106 11.16 -6.78 9.36
C SER A 106 10.69 -5.44 9.87
N GLY A 107 9.37 -5.30 10.03
CA GLY A 107 8.81 -4.16 10.73
C GLY A 107 9.40 -4.05 12.13
N ASN A 108 9.62 -2.82 12.58
CA ASN A 108 10.38 -2.53 13.79
C ASN A 108 9.57 -1.82 14.89
N ALA A 109 8.29 -1.53 14.66
CA ALA A 109 7.45 -0.93 15.70
C ALA A 109 6.97 -2.01 16.68
N GLU A 110 7.40 -1.95 17.94
CA GLU A 110 6.90 -2.81 19.02
C GLU A 110 5.59 -2.26 19.63
N SER A 111 5.30 -0.97 19.42
CA SER A 111 4.07 -0.32 19.91
C SER A 111 3.68 0.90 19.08
N TYR A 112 2.41 1.33 19.19
CA TYR A 112 1.97 2.62 18.64
C TYR A 112 2.73 3.81 19.25
N ALA A 113 3.16 3.71 20.53
CA ALA A 113 3.92 4.78 21.16
C ALA A 113 5.29 4.97 20.49
N GLU A 114 6.00 3.87 20.20
CA GLU A 114 7.25 3.90 19.44
C GLU A 114 7.03 4.39 18.00
N LEU A 115 5.95 3.92 17.36
CA LEU A 115 5.56 4.36 16.02
C LEU A 115 5.47 5.89 15.92
N TYR A 116 4.67 6.51 16.79
CA TYR A 116 4.42 7.95 16.76
C TYR A 116 5.60 8.77 17.28
N ASN A 117 6.29 8.31 18.32
CA ASN A 117 7.32 9.11 18.99
C ASN A 117 8.72 8.93 18.40
N GLU A 118 8.98 7.85 17.67
CA GLU A 118 10.34 7.54 17.19
C GLU A 118 10.35 7.37 15.67
N LEU A 119 9.63 6.36 15.17
CA LEU A 119 9.74 5.95 13.76
C LEU A 119 9.23 7.03 12.80
N TRP A 120 8.07 7.62 13.11
CA TRP A 120 7.51 8.69 12.27
C TRP A 120 8.33 9.97 12.32
N GLN A 121 8.89 10.31 13.49
CA GLN A 121 9.79 11.45 13.60
C GLN A 121 11.02 11.25 12.71
N LYS A 122 11.58 10.03 12.72
CA LYS A 122 12.71 9.70 11.85
C LYS A 122 12.34 9.72 10.37
N ALA A 123 11.16 9.24 10.01
CA ALA A 123 10.67 9.31 8.62
C ALA A 123 10.49 10.77 8.14
N MET A 124 9.99 11.65 9.00
CA MET A 124 9.89 13.09 8.70
C MET A 124 11.26 13.74 8.54
N GLU A 125 12.23 13.42 9.40
CA GLU A 125 13.61 13.89 9.27
C GLU A 125 14.20 13.49 7.91
N ASN A 126 14.08 12.22 7.53
CA ASN A 126 14.54 11.72 6.23
C ASN A 126 13.83 12.44 5.07
N SER A 127 12.52 12.67 5.17
CA SER A 127 11.75 13.38 4.15
C SER A 127 12.19 14.83 3.95
N ILE A 128 12.62 15.50 5.03
CA ILE A 128 13.16 16.87 4.96
C ILE A 128 14.54 16.87 4.31
N ILE A 129 15.39 15.88 4.61
CA ILE A 129 16.70 15.71 3.97
C ILE A 129 16.52 15.44 2.47
N ASP A 130 15.65 14.49 2.11
CA ASP A 130 15.33 14.18 0.72
C ASP A 130 14.79 15.42 -0.01
N PHE A 131 13.93 16.20 0.65
CA PHE A 131 13.44 17.46 0.09
C PHE A 131 14.58 18.45 -0.21
N ALA A 132 15.55 18.58 0.70
CA ALA A 132 16.68 19.50 0.56
C ALA A 132 17.66 19.07 -0.54
N ASP A 133 17.83 17.77 -0.75
CA ASP A 133 18.79 17.19 -1.69
C ASP A 133 18.25 17.06 -3.13
N ASN A 134 16.94 17.13 -3.34
CA ASN A 134 16.31 16.95 -4.65
C ASN A 134 16.06 18.27 -5.40
N ASP A 135 16.07 18.19 -6.74
CA ASP A 135 15.64 19.32 -7.57
C ASP A 135 14.16 19.64 -7.32
N ALA A 136 13.89 20.87 -6.91
CA ALA A 136 12.56 21.35 -6.57
C ALA A 136 11.54 21.18 -7.72
N SER A 137 11.97 21.17 -8.97
CA SER A 137 11.10 20.97 -10.14
C SER A 137 10.59 19.53 -10.25
N ILE A 138 11.46 18.55 -10.04
CA ILE A 138 11.11 17.11 -10.07
C ILE A 138 10.15 16.80 -8.93
N LEU A 139 10.43 17.30 -7.73
CA LEU A 139 9.58 17.09 -6.57
C LEU A 139 8.19 17.72 -6.77
N LYS A 140 8.11 18.94 -7.31
CA LYS A 140 6.83 19.59 -7.62
C LYS A 140 6.00 18.76 -8.59
N ALA A 141 6.61 18.24 -9.66
CA ALA A 141 5.92 17.40 -10.63
C ALA A 141 5.36 16.12 -9.99
N ARG A 142 6.17 15.46 -9.15
CA ARG A 142 5.76 14.28 -8.38
C ARG A 142 4.57 14.58 -7.46
N ILE A 143 4.66 15.62 -6.64
CA ILE A 143 3.59 15.99 -5.69
C ILE A 143 2.29 16.30 -6.42
N LEU A 144 2.34 17.12 -7.48
CA LEU A 144 1.16 17.45 -8.27
C LEU A 144 0.51 16.18 -8.83
N ARG A 145 1.32 15.25 -9.35
CA ARG A 145 0.80 14.00 -9.90
C ARG A 145 0.14 13.12 -8.84
N GLN A 146 0.70 13.07 -7.64
CA GLN A 146 0.11 12.33 -6.52
C GLN A 146 -1.21 12.95 -6.05
N CYS A 147 -1.31 14.29 -6.04
CA CYS A 147 -2.56 14.99 -5.78
C CYS A 147 -3.62 14.69 -6.85
N GLU A 148 -3.24 14.63 -8.14
CA GLU A 148 -4.15 14.25 -9.22
C GLU A 148 -4.65 12.80 -9.09
N MET A 149 -3.77 11.86 -8.73
CA MET A 149 -4.16 10.47 -8.45
C MET A 149 -5.15 10.41 -7.29
N CYS A 150 -4.86 11.11 -6.19
CA CYS A 150 -5.75 11.18 -5.03
C CYS A 150 -7.11 11.79 -5.41
N GLY A 151 -7.13 12.86 -6.19
CA GLY A 151 -8.34 13.48 -6.70
C GLY A 151 -9.15 12.55 -7.60
N THR A 152 -8.50 11.73 -8.41
CA THR A 152 -9.16 10.75 -9.28
C THR A 152 -9.79 9.62 -8.47
N VAL A 153 -9.09 9.10 -7.46
CA VAL A 153 -9.61 8.04 -6.56
C VAL A 153 -10.79 8.55 -5.71
N THR A 154 -10.67 9.73 -5.11
CA THR A 154 -11.74 10.32 -4.29
C THR A 154 -12.99 10.64 -5.12
N LYS A 155 -12.83 11.12 -6.36
CA LYS A 155 -13.95 11.28 -7.30
C LYS A 155 -14.62 9.96 -7.64
N ALA A 156 -13.85 8.88 -7.83
CA ALA A 156 -14.39 7.56 -8.09
C ALA A 156 -15.12 6.99 -6.86
N ALA A 157 -14.56 7.16 -5.66
CA ALA A 157 -15.17 6.70 -4.41
C ALA A 157 -16.52 7.36 -4.13
N GLY A 158 -16.66 8.64 -4.51
CA GLY A 158 -17.80 9.48 -4.16
C GLY A 158 -17.62 10.15 -2.79
N PRO A 159 -18.59 10.99 -2.36
CA PRO A 159 -18.49 11.69 -1.08
C PRO A 159 -18.43 10.70 0.09
N PRO A 160 -17.67 11.00 1.15
CA PRO A 160 -17.58 10.14 2.32
C PRO A 160 -18.91 10.10 3.07
N VAL A 161 -19.23 8.95 3.66
CA VAL A 161 -20.49 8.72 4.38
C VAL A 161 -20.26 8.90 5.88
N LYS A 162 -21.11 9.70 6.52
CA LYS A 162 -21.05 9.89 7.97
C LYS A 162 -21.62 8.67 8.69
N ILE A 163 -20.88 8.14 9.66
CA ILE A 163 -21.31 7.06 10.56
C ILE A 163 -21.28 7.55 12.01
N GLU A 164 -22.13 6.96 12.86
CA GLU A 164 -22.25 7.37 14.27
C GLU A 164 -21.23 6.69 15.19
N THR A 165 -20.85 5.45 14.89
CA THR A 165 -19.93 4.65 15.70
C THR A 165 -18.71 4.29 14.84
N PRO A 166 -17.48 4.60 15.28
CA PRO A 166 -16.27 4.18 14.56
C PRO A 166 -16.09 2.66 14.65
N TYR A 167 -15.19 2.11 13.85
CA TYR A 167 -14.66 0.76 14.09
C TYR A 167 -14.05 0.72 15.48
N THR A 168 -14.69 0.00 16.41
CA THR A 168 -14.15 -0.28 17.74
C THR A 168 -13.30 -1.54 17.69
N ASP A 169 -12.19 -1.57 18.42
CA ASP A 169 -11.41 -2.79 18.68
C ASP A 169 -12.35 -3.94 19.07
N SER A 170 -12.61 -4.86 18.14
CA SER A 170 -13.40 -6.06 18.40
C SER A 170 -12.58 -7.14 19.14
N TYR A 171 -11.38 -6.79 19.62
CA TYR A 171 -10.49 -7.67 20.37
C TYR A 171 -10.45 -7.27 21.86
N SER A 172 -11.62 -7.31 22.51
CA SER A 172 -11.67 -7.63 23.93
C SER A 172 -11.86 -9.14 24.06
N LEU A 173 -10.74 -9.87 23.97
CA LEU A 173 -10.63 -11.25 24.46
C LEU A 173 -10.19 -11.22 25.92
#